data_AF-A0A847L7K2-F1
#
_entry.id   AF-A0A847L7K2-F1
#
_cell.length_a   1.000
_cell.length_b   1.000
_cell.length_c   1.000
_cell.angle_alpha   90.00
_cell.angle_beta   90.00
_cell.angle_gamma   90.00
#
_symmetry.space_group_name_H-M   'P 1'
#
loop_
_entity.id
_entity.type
_entity.pdbx_description
1 polymer ?
#
loop_
_entity_poly.entity_id
_entity_poly.type
_entity_poly.pdbx_seq_one_letter_code
_entity_poly.pdbx_strand_id
1 'polypeptide(L)'
;DSKKADDTIIGIQKKIKELEYNLKNLVEFTIFWFQNLKEKYGKNFPRKTEIRSFNTIEATKVVVANEKLYVNYEEGFIGTGLKKDEFVCNCSDIDDIIVFFKDGTYKIVKVDEKIFVGKNILYLNVFKKNDKRTIYNAVYRSGKKGPFYIKRFAVTGITRDKEYDLTKGEEGSRVFYFTANPNGEAEVIRVTLKPKPRLRKLVFEKDFSDIAVRGRQAQGNILTKKAVHRITLKQKGGSTLGGRHVWFDWDVLRLNYDKRGDYLGEFSGEDLVLVITTNGEYRTTDFDLSNHFESNVLAVKKYNPDKVWTVVYYNADQKYYYLKRFQLEPSDNLLSFLGDNPDSKLVLISGKTYPRIEVVFGGEDASKEALDVDADEFIGVKGFKAKGKRLTTYEVEEINELEPIRSKSEKETGKNEDSESDKIEDTNDDSKSDKKTADANEEASNKNEEKINPKKLIDDITGQMSLFDD
;
A
#
# COMPACT_ATOMS: atom_id res chain seq x y z
N ASP A 1 -70.85 52.29 2.38
CA ASP A 1 -70.76 51.40 1.21
C ASP A 1 -69.90 51.91 0.06
N SER A 2 -69.97 53.18 -0.35
CA SER A 2 -69.13 53.73 -1.46
C SER A 2 -67.63 53.48 -1.29
N LYS A 3 -67.04 53.77 -0.11
CA LYS A 3 -65.59 53.58 0.12
C LYS A 3 -65.12 52.14 -0.05
N LYS A 4 -65.93 51.16 0.39
CA LYS A 4 -65.62 49.73 0.20
C LYS A 4 -65.67 49.34 -1.27
N ALA A 5 -66.61 49.91 -2.03
CA ALA A 5 -66.69 49.71 -3.47
C ALA A 5 -65.46 50.31 -4.18
N ASP A 6 -65.05 51.52 -3.81
CA ASP A 6 -63.87 52.17 -4.36
C ASP A 6 -62.58 51.38 -4.06
N ASP A 7 -62.42 50.88 -2.83
CA ASP A 7 -61.30 50.02 -2.43
C ASP A 7 -61.28 48.71 -3.23
N THR A 8 -62.45 48.10 -3.47
CA THR A 8 -62.54 46.89 -4.31
C THR A 8 -62.18 47.17 -5.76
N ILE A 9 -62.59 48.31 -6.31
CA ILE A 9 -62.26 48.72 -7.68
C ILE A 9 -60.74 48.93 -7.82
N ILE A 10 -60.11 49.61 -6.85
CA ILE A 10 -58.65 49.80 -6.82
C ILE A 10 -57.93 48.44 -6.75
N GLY A 11 -58.41 47.53 -5.90
CA GLY A 11 -57.85 46.18 -5.78
C GLY A 11 -57.97 45.37 -7.08
N ILE A 12 -59.11 45.46 -7.77
CA ILE A 12 -59.33 44.80 -9.07
C ILE A 12 -58.41 45.40 -10.14
N GLN A 13 -58.30 46.72 -10.23
CA GLN A 13 -57.40 47.38 -11.18
C GLN A 13 -55.94 47.00 -10.97
N LYS A 14 -55.50 46.83 -9.71
CA LYS A 14 -54.16 46.36 -9.39
C LYS A 14 -53.91 44.93 -9.88
N LYS A 15 -54.89 44.03 -9.66
CA LYS A 15 -54.81 42.64 -10.16
C LYS A 15 -54.79 42.56 -11.68
N ILE A 16 -55.56 43.41 -12.37
CA ILE A 16 -55.55 43.49 -13.84
C ILE A 16 -54.16 43.90 -14.34
N LYS A 17 -53.56 44.94 -13.76
CA LYS A 17 -52.20 45.38 -14.13
C LYS A 17 -51.15 44.30 -13.88
N GLU A 18 -51.25 43.59 -12.76
CA GLU A 18 -50.35 42.48 -12.43
C GLU A 18 -50.51 41.31 -13.42
N LEU A 19 -51.75 40.95 -13.78
CA LEU A 19 -52.03 39.93 -14.78
C LEU A 19 -51.50 40.32 -16.17
N GLU A 20 -51.69 41.56 -16.60
CA GLU A 20 -51.14 42.06 -17.86
C GLU A 20 -49.61 42.04 -17.87
N TYR A 21 -48.97 42.40 -16.75
CA TYR A 21 -47.52 42.28 -16.59
C TYR A 21 -47.05 40.83 -16.69
N ASN A 22 -47.72 39.90 -16.01
CA ASN A 22 -47.39 38.48 -16.03
C ASN A 22 -47.62 37.86 -17.43
N LEU A 23 -48.69 38.27 -18.12
CA LEU A 23 -48.97 37.86 -19.50
C LEU A 23 -47.89 38.35 -20.48
N LYS A 24 -47.36 39.56 -20.26
CA LYS A 24 -46.26 40.12 -21.07
C LYS A 24 -44.91 39.46 -20.75
N ASN A 25 -44.68 39.05 -19.51
CA ASN A 25 -43.45 38.42 -19.02
C ASN A 25 -43.66 36.93 -18.66
N LEU A 26 -44.23 36.19 -19.59
CA LEU A 26 -44.72 34.83 -19.35
C LEU A 26 -43.61 33.85 -18.94
N VAL A 27 -42.38 34.04 -19.44
CA VAL A 27 -41.22 33.20 -19.08
C VAL A 27 -40.83 33.40 -17.61
N GLU A 28 -40.73 34.64 -17.13
CA GLU A 28 -40.40 34.94 -15.72
C GLU A 28 -41.49 34.42 -14.78
N PHE A 29 -42.76 34.63 -15.14
CA PHE A 29 -43.89 34.10 -14.39
C PHE A 29 -43.85 32.57 -14.30
N THR A 30 -43.50 31.90 -15.39
CA THR A 30 -43.40 30.44 -15.44
C THR A 30 -42.24 29.93 -14.57
N ILE A 31 -41.07 30.59 -14.61
CA ILE A 31 -39.94 30.27 -13.74
C ILE A 31 -40.34 30.42 -12.26
N PHE A 32 -40.97 31.55 -11.91
CA PHE A 32 -41.45 31.81 -10.55
C PHE A 32 -42.47 30.76 -10.10
N TRP A 33 -43.38 30.36 -10.98
CA TRP A 33 -44.35 29.31 -10.68
C TRP A 33 -43.67 27.96 -10.38
N PHE A 34 -42.70 27.54 -11.18
CA PHE A 34 -41.93 26.31 -10.92
C PHE A 34 -41.06 26.40 -9.66
N GLN A 35 -40.49 27.56 -9.35
CA GLN A 35 -39.76 27.81 -8.10
C GLN A 35 -40.68 27.64 -6.88
N ASN A 36 -41.87 28.22 -6.91
CA ASN A 36 -42.87 28.05 -5.85
C ASN A 36 -43.30 26.59 -5.67
N LEU A 37 -43.46 25.84 -6.76
CA LEU A 37 -43.72 24.40 -6.67
C LEU A 37 -42.58 23.64 -6.00
N LYS A 38 -41.34 23.96 -6.37
CA LYS A 38 -40.15 23.36 -5.75
C LYS A 38 -40.05 23.69 -4.26
N GLU A 39 -40.36 24.92 -3.85
CA GLU A 39 -40.33 25.30 -2.44
C GLU A 39 -41.44 24.63 -1.63
N LYS A 40 -42.66 24.58 -2.18
CA LYS A 40 -43.83 24.00 -1.51
C LYS A 40 -43.75 22.48 -1.37
N TYR A 41 -43.24 21.79 -2.40
CA TYR A 41 -43.26 20.32 -2.46
C TYR A 41 -41.88 19.67 -2.37
N GLY A 42 -40.79 20.37 -2.73
CA GLY A 42 -39.46 19.77 -2.85
C GLY A 42 -38.91 19.18 -1.55
N LYS A 43 -39.27 19.74 -0.39
CA LYS A 43 -38.87 19.19 0.93
C LYS A 43 -39.47 17.80 1.20
N ASN A 44 -40.66 17.53 0.67
CA ASN A 44 -41.36 16.25 0.88
C ASN A 44 -40.93 15.16 -0.10
N PHE A 45 -40.22 15.53 -1.17
CA PHE A 45 -39.80 14.60 -2.23
C PHE A 45 -38.28 14.73 -2.50
N PRO A 46 -37.43 14.32 -1.53
CA PRO A 46 -36.00 14.25 -1.77
C PRO A 46 -35.68 13.22 -2.86
N ARG A 47 -34.56 13.42 -3.54
CA ARG A 47 -34.07 12.47 -4.56
C ARG A 47 -33.79 11.13 -3.88
N LYS A 48 -34.38 10.05 -4.40
CA LYS A 48 -34.19 8.68 -3.92
C LYS A 48 -33.03 7.93 -4.61
N THR A 49 -32.50 8.50 -5.68
CA THR A 49 -31.43 7.91 -6.50
C THR A 49 -30.11 8.66 -6.32
N GLU A 50 -29.01 7.94 -6.31
CA GLU A 50 -27.67 8.53 -6.31
C GLU A 50 -27.21 8.82 -7.74
N ILE A 51 -26.55 9.97 -7.96
CA ILE A 51 -25.83 10.18 -9.22
C ILE A 51 -24.48 9.48 -9.07
N ARG A 52 -24.29 8.38 -9.79
CA ARG A 52 -22.95 7.78 -9.95
C ARG A 52 -22.48 8.02 -11.37
N SER A 53 -21.29 8.61 -11.51
CA SER A 53 -20.62 8.66 -12.81
C SER A 53 -20.01 7.29 -13.10
N PHE A 54 -20.54 6.59 -14.09
CA PHE A 54 -19.84 5.46 -14.67
C PHE A 54 -18.65 6.01 -15.47
N ASN A 55 -17.43 5.80 -14.98
CA ASN A 55 -16.28 5.93 -15.87
C ASN A 55 -16.48 4.97 -17.04
N THR A 56 -16.22 5.43 -18.26
CA THR A 56 -16.13 4.59 -19.45
C THR A 56 -15.11 3.50 -19.13
N ILE A 57 -15.62 2.32 -18.77
CA ILE A 57 -14.82 1.14 -18.56
C ILE A 57 -14.15 0.90 -19.91
N GLU A 58 -12.84 1.12 -19.99
CA GLU A 58 -12.03 0.59 -21.09
C GLU A 58 -12.38 -0.90 -21.17
N ALA A 59 -13.14 -1.31 -22.18
CA ALA A 59 -13.64 -2.68 -22.34
C ALA A 59 -12.50 -3.72 -22.36
N THR A 60 -11.25 -3.27 -22.48
CA THR A 60 -10.02 -4.04 -22.35
C THR A 60 -9.61 -4.36 -20.89
N LYS A 61 -10.06 -3.58 -19.89
CA LYS A 61 -9.71 -3.78 -18.46
C LYS A 61 -10.72 -4.61 -17.68
N VAL A 62 -11.91 -4.82 -18.22
CA VAL A 62 -13.01 -5.60 -17.57
C VAL A 62 -13.38 -6.79 -18.45
N VAL A 63 -12.36 -7.53 -18.87
CA VAL A 63 -12.55 -8.96 -19.11
C VAL A 63 -11.97 -9.63 -17.88
N VAL A 64 -12.84 -10.23 -17.08
CA VAL A 64 -12.43 -10.98 -15.90
C VAL A 64 -11.40 -12.02 -16.34
N ALA A 65 -10.25 -12.05 -15.68
CA ALA A 65 -9.20 -13.04 -15.92
C ALA A 65 -9.67 -14.42 -15.45
N ASN A 66 -10.59 -15.01 -16.22
CA ASN A 66 -11.24 -16.29 -15.93
C ASN A 66 -10.42 -17.47 -16.43
N GLU A 67 -9.52 -17.26 -17.38
CA GLU A 67 -8.70 -18.32 -17.96
C GLU A 67 -7.39 -18.47 -17.20
N LYS A 68 -6.91 -19.72 -17.15
CA LYS A 68 -5.65 -20.07 -16.49
C LYS A 68 -4.60 -20.33 -17.55
N LEU A 69 -3.47 -19.63 -17.46
CA LEU A 69 -2.34 -19.83 -18.35
C LEU A 69 -1.47 -20.99 -17.84
N TYR A 70 -1.18 -21.91 -18.74
CA TYR A 70 -0.33 -23.07 -18.49
C TYR A 70 0.88 -23.09 -19.43
N VAL A 71 1.96 -23.75 -18.99
CA VAL A 71 3.19 -23.91 -19.76
C VAL A 71 3.72 -25.33 -19.70
N ASN A 72 4.13 -25.85 -20.86
CA ASN A 72 4.93 -27.05 -20.98
C ASN A 72 6.38 -26.66 -21.35
N TYR A 73 7.29 -26.72 -20.37
CA TYR A 73 8.70 -26.33 -20.56
C TYR A 73 9.51 -27.32 -21.42
N GLU A 74 9.11 -28.59 -21.49
CA GLU A 74 9.82 -29.63 -22.23
C GLU A 74 9.56 -29.51 -23.73
N GLU A 75 8.30 -29.39 -24.09
CA GLU A 75 7.85 -29.28 -25.47
C GLU A 75 7.88 -27.82 -25.97
N GLY A 76 7.75 -26.82 -25.08
CA GLY A 76 7.78 -25.41 -25.45
C GLY A 76 6.42 -24.83 -25.86
N PHE A 77 5.33 -25.38 -25.30
CA PHE A 77 3.98 -24.89 -25.53
C PHE A 77 3.49 -24.02 -24.37
N ILE A 78 2.70 -23.00 -24.69
CA ILE A 78 1.95 -22.20 -23.71
C ILE A 78 0.49 -22.13 -24.17
N GLY A 79 -0.44 -21.96 -23.23
CA GLY A 79 -1.83 -21.73 -23.56
C GLY A 79 -2.79 -22.07 -22.43
N THR A 80 -4.08 -21.84 -22.66
CA THR A 80 -5.13 -22.06 -21.64
C THR A 80 -5.71 -23.48 -21.68
N GLY A 81 -5.49 -24.22 -22.79
CA GLY A 81 -5.93 -25.60 -22.96
C GLY A 81 -5.04 -26.67 -22.29
N LEU A 82 -3.85 -26.29 -21.82
CA LEU A 82 -2.84 -27.20 -21.26
C LEU A 82 -3.06 -27.51 -19.77
N LYS A 83 -4.27 -27.94 -19.40
CA LYS A 83 -4.68 -28.16 -17.99
C LYS A 83 -3.84 -29.18 -17.20
N LYS A 84 -3.04 -30.00 -17.90
CA LYS A 84 -2.17 -31.03 -17.30
C LYS A 84 -0.75 -30.51 -17.00
N ASP A 85 -0.39 -29.35 -17.53
CA ASP A 85 0.94 -28.78 -17.42
C ASP A 85 1.01 -27.74 -16.28
N GLU A 86 2.16 -27.07 -16.13
CA GLU A 86 2.42 -26.18 -14.99
C GLU A 86 1.61 -24.87 -15.09
N PHE A 87 0.92 -24.51 -14.01
CA PHE A 87 0.14 -23.28 -13.91
C PHE A 87 1.05 -22.07 -13.66
N VAL A 88 0.81 -20.98 -14.39
CA VAL A 88 1.60 -19.74 -14.26
C VAL A 88 0.79 -18.62 -13.62
N CYS A 89 -0.30 -18.19 -14.26
CA CYS A 89 -1.13 -17.08 -13.80
C CYS A 89 -2.51 -17.10 -14.46
N ASN A 90 -3.43 -16.30 -13.94
CA ASN A 90 -4.70 -16.06 -14.61
C ASN A 90 -4.52 -15.03 -15.73
N CYS A 91 -5.20 -15.22 -16.86
CA CYS A 91 -5.15 -14.35 -18.02
C CYS A 91 -6.53 -14.20 -18.68
N SER A 92 -6.67 -13.19 -19.53
CA SER A 92 -7.79 -13.02 -20.45
C SER A 92 -7.39 -13.41 -21.88
N ASP A 93 -8.34 -13.81 -22.70
CA ASP A 93 -8.19 -14.18 -24.12
C ASP A 93 -7.60 -13.04 -24.98
N ILE A 94 -7.69 -11.81 -24.49
CA ILE A 94 -7.22 -10.59 -25.18
C ILE A 94 -5.82 -10.18 -24.70
N ASP A 95 -5.33 -10.78 -23.61
CA ASP A 95 -4.03 -10.46 -23.04
C ASP A 95 -2.89 -10.91 -23.96
N ASP A 96 -1.76 -10.23 -23.79
CA ASP A 96 -0.50 -10.58 -24.41
C ASP A 96 0.39 -11.26 -23.36
N ILE A 97 1.16 -12.26 -23.75
CA ILE A 97 2.11 -12.98 -22.89
C ILE A 97 3.52 -12.61 -23.32
N ILE A 98 4.37 -12.22 -22.37
CA ILE A 98 5.80 -12.07 -22.60
C ILE A 98 6.52 -13.37 -22.21
N VAL A 99 7.35 -13.88 -23.11
CA VAL A 99 8.12 -15.11 -22.92
C VAL A 99 9.60 -14.81 -23.07
N PHE A 100 10.40 -15.15 -22.08
CA PHE A 100 11.86 -15.08 -22.08
C PHE A 100 12.45 -16.48 -22.21
N PHE A 101 13.51 -16.61 -23.00
CA PHE A 101 14.23 -17.87 -23.22
C PHE A 101 15.61 -17.85 -22.56
N LYS A 102 16.18 -19.04 -22.33
CA LYS A 102 17.51 -19.19 -21.69
C LYS A 102 18.66 -18.64 -22.53
N ASP A 103 18.50 -18.53 -23.85
CA ASP A 103 19.49 -17.93 -24.75
C ASP A 103 19.52 -16.39 -24.67
N GLY A 104 18.50 -15.77 -24.07
CA GLY A 104 18.36 -14.32 -23.92
C GLY A 104 17.42 -13.69 -24.95
N THR A 105 16.83 -14.49 -25.84
CA THR A 105 15.74 -14.02 -26.69
C THR A 105 14.45 -13.94 -25.89
N TYR A 106 13.56 -13.06 -26.31
CA TYR A 106 12.22 -12.95 -25.76
C TYR A 106 11.25 -12.46 -26.83
N LYS A 107 9.98 -12.84 -26.69
CA LYS A 107 8.92 -12.43 -27.61
C LYS A 107 7.61 -12.23 -26.89
N ILE A 108 6.70 -11.55 -27.56
CA ILE A 108 5.34 -11.30 -27.07
C ILE A 108 4.36 -12.01 -27.98
N VAL A 109 3.49 -12.82 -27.39
CA VAL A 109 2.56 -13.69 -28.11
C VAL A 109 1.16 -13.48 -27.53
N LYS A 110 0.14 -13.54 -28.36
CA LYS A 110 -1.26 -13.48 -27.90
C LYS A 110 -1.62 -14.76 -27.14
N VAL A 111 -2.46 -14.66 -26.11
CA VAL A 111 -3.08 -15.84 -25.47
C VAL A 111 -3.88 -16.64 -26.52
N ASP A 112 -3.71 -17.97 -26.49
CA ASP A 112 -4.41 -18.94 -27.34
C ASP A 112 -4.53 -20.27 -26.58
N GLU A 113 -5.32 -21.23 -27.08
CA GLU A 113 -5.54 -22.52 -26.42
C GLU A 113 -4.24 -23.34 -26.30
N LYS A 114 -3.44 -23.36 -27.38
CA LYS A 114 -2.13 -24.01 -27.44
C LYS A 114 -1.26 -23.38 -28.53
N ILE A 115 -0.19 -22.72 -28.15
CA ILE A 115 0.77 -22.13 -29.09
C ILE A 115 2.19 -22.60 -28.78
N PHE A 116 2.94 -22.93 -29.83
CA PHE A 116 4.36 -23.25 -29.72
C PHE A 116 5.18 -21.97 -29.72
N VAL A 117 5.89 -21.71 -28.62
CA VAL A 117 6.75 -20.53 -28.50
C VAL A 117 8.23 -20.88 -28.65
N GLY A 118 8.62 -22.13 -28.45
CA GLY A 118 10.02 -22.56 -28.53
C GLY A 118 10.47 -23.23 -27.24
N LYS A 119 11.57 -23.98 -27.34
CA LYS A 119 12.13 -24.71 -26.20
C LYS A 119 12.97 -23.79 -25.31
N ASN A 120 13.27 -24.24 -24.09
CA ASN A 120 14.10 -23.51 -23.12
C ASN A 120 13.49 -22.20 -22.63
N ILE A 121 12.18 -22.19 -22.38
CA ILE A 121 11.51 -21.08 -21.69
C ILE A 121 12.18 -20.89 -20.32
N LEU A 122 12.52 -19.64 -20.01
CA LEU A 122 13.12 -19.20 -18.76
C LEU A 122 12.06 -18.58 -17.83
N TYR A 123 11.18 -17.76 -18.40
CA TYR A 123 10.12 -17.07 -17.67
C TYR A 123 9.00 -16.69 -18.63
N LEU A 124 7.76 -16.72 -18.14
CA LEU A 124 6.62 -16.15 -18.85
C LEU A 124 5.64 -15.51 -17.88
N ASN A 125 4.93 -14.48 -18.34
CA ASN A 125 3.84 -13.84 -17.61
C ASN A 125 2.96 -13.01 -18.54
N VAL A 126 1.80 -12.56 -18.05
CA VAL A 126 0.96 -11.58 -18.74
C VAL A 126 1.72 -10.27 -18.88
N PHE A 127 1.77 -9.77 -20.12
CA PHE A 127 2.44 -8.54 -20.51
C PHE A 127 1.52 -7.33 -20.34
N LYS A 128 1.84 -6.47 -19.38
CA LYS A 128 1.16 -5.20 -19.17
C LYS A 128 1.75 -4.13 -20.09
N LYS A 129 0.99 -3.72 -21.11
CA LYS A 129 1.40 -2.65 -22.05
C LYS A 129 1.68 -1.35 -21.30
N ASN A 130 2.75 -0.66 -21.70
CA ASN A 130 3.24 0.59 -21.10
C ASN A 130 3.64 0.50 -19.63
N ASP A 131 3.82 -0.70 -19.07
CA ASP A 131 4.32 -0.85 -17.71
C ASP A 131 5.81 -0.49 -17.62
N LYS A 132 6.10 0.59 -16.89
CA LYS A 132 7.47 1.04 -16.60
C LYS A 132 7.97 0.58 -15.23
N ARG A 133 7.10 -0.01 -14.41
CA ARG A 133 7.41 -0.36 -13.02
C ARG A 133 7.88 -1.80 -12.89
N THR A 134 7.37 -2.72 -13.71
CA THR A 134 7.93 -4.08 -13.77
C THR A 134 9.35 -4.01 -14.31
N ILE A 135 10.33 -4.22 -13.43
CA ILE A 135 11.75 -4.25 -13.78
C ILE A 135 12.23 -5.69 -13.81
N TYR A 136 12.82 -6.07 -14.93
CA TYR A 136 13.50 -7.34 -15.09
C TYR A 136 14.96 -7.17 -14.69
N ASN A 137 15.39 -7.94 -13.69
CA ASN A 137 16.78 -8.03 -13.27
C ASN A 137 17.39 -9.24 -13.97
N ALA A 138 18.45 -9.05 -14.73
CA ALA A 138 19.08 -10.14 -15.47
C ALA A 138 20.60 -10.12 -15.34
N VAL A 139 21.19 -11.31 -15.22
CA VAL A 139 22.61 -11.56 -15.45
C VAL A 139 22.74 -12.51 -16.62
N TYR A 140 23.46 -12.08 -17.66
CA TYR A 140 23.66 -12.87 -18.86
C TYR A 140 25.14 -12.88 -19.28
N ARG A 141 25.54 -13.93 -20.01
CA ARG A 141 26.84 -14.02 -20.66
C ARG A 141 26.67 -13.69 -22.14
N SER A 142 27.50 -12.78 -22.64
CA SER A 142 27.57 -12.49 -24.08
C SER A 142 28.46 -13.52 -24.76
N GLY A 143 27.92 -14.27 -25.71
CA GLY A 143 28.62 -15.31 -26.46
C GLY A 143 29.11 -16.50 -25.62
N LYS A 144 29.81 -17.45 -26.26
CA LYS A 144 30.33 -18.67 -25.61
C LYS A 144 31.41 -18.40 -24.55
N LYS A 145 32.29 -17.41 -24.80
CA LYS A 145 33.46 -17.09 -23.96
C LYS A 145 33.52 -15.63 -23.48
N GLY A 146 32.46 -14.84 -23.70
CA GLY A 146 32.47 -13.43 -23.33
C GLY A 146 32.19 -13.17 -21.84
N PRO A 147 32.22 -11.89 -21.44
CA PRO A 147 32.00 -11.48 -20.06
C PRO A 147 30.52 -11.62 -19.64
N PHE A 148 30.31 -11.64 -18.33
CA PHE A 148 28.99 -11.60 -17.72
C PHE A 148 28.57 -10.15 -17.48
N TYR A 149 27.37 -9.82 -17.90
CA TYR A 149 26.73 -8.51 -17.72
C TYR A 149 25.58 -8.62 -16.73
N ILE A 150 25.38 -7.55 -15.97
CA ILE A 150 24.24 -7.35 -15.07
C ILE A 150 23.45 -6.14 -15.57
N LYS A 151 22.14 -6.30 -15.75
CA LYS A 151 21.25 -5.23 -16.22
C LYS A 151 19.91 -5.26 -15.50
N ARG A 152 19.31 -4.08 -15.39
CA ARG A 152 17.94 -3.84 -14.93
C ARG A 152 17.20 -3.08 -16.02
N PHE A 153 16.07 -3.59 -16.46
CA PHE A 153 15.35 -3.02 -17.60
C PHE A 153 13.85 -3.20 -17.49
N ALA A 154 13.10 -2.26 -18.07
CA ALA A 154 11.65 -2.35 -18.24
C ALA A 154 11.32 -2.64 -19.71
N VAL A 155 10.22 -3.35 -19.94
CA VAL A 155 9.70 -3.64 -21.28
C VAL A 155 8.35 -2.92 -21.43
N THR A 156 8.35 -1.78 -22.10
CA THR A 156 7.16 -0.90 -22.15
C THR A 156 6.25 -1.16 -23.35
N GLY A 157 6.81 -1.45 -24.53
CA GLY A 157 6.00 -1.61 -25.75
C GLY A 157 6.77 -2.27 -26.87
N ILE A 158 6.27 -3.40 -27.34
CA ILE A 158 6.90 -4.27 -28.33
C ILE A 158 5.84 -4.79 -29.30
N THR A 159 6.21 -4.91 -30.57
CA THR A 159 5.37 -5.56 -31.59
C THR A 159 5.26 -7.06 -31.30
N ARG A 160 4.04 -7.59 -31.41
CA ARG A 160 3.73 -9.03 -31.29
C ARG A 160 4.51 -9.87 -32.31
N ASP A 161 4.74 -11.13 -31.95
CA ASP A 161 5.31 -12.19 -32.81
C ASP A 161 6.70 -11.88 -33.40
N LYS A 162 7.34 -10.83 -32.89
CA LYS A 162 8.72 -10.47 -33.21
C LYS A 162 9.64 -10.90 -32.07
N GLU A 163 10.78 -11.46 -32.45
CA GLU A 163 11.83 -11.85 -31.51
C GLU A 163 12.73 -10.65 -31.21
N TYR A 164 13.07 -10.50 -29.93
CA TYR A 164 13.96 -9.47 -29.41
C TYR A 164 15.03 -10.13 -28.56
N ASP A 165 16.20 -9.50 -28.49
CA ASP A 165 17.31 -9.99 -27.67
C ASP A 165 17.53 -9.04 -26.49
N LEU A 166 17.66 -9.60 -25.28
CA LEU A 166 18.04 -8.85 -24.08
C LEU A 166 19.57 -8.74 -23.93
N THR A 167 20.32 -9.53 -24.70
CA THR A 167 21.78 -9.61 -24.75
C THR A 167 22.34 -8.74 -25.90
N LYS A 168 23.47 -9.13 -26.49
CA LYS A 168 24.11 -8.46 -27.62
C LYS A 168 23.85 -9.10 -28.98
N GLY A 169 23.13 -10.22 -29.06
CA GLY A 169 23.00 -10.97 -30.32
C GLY A 169 24.18 -11.88 -30.65
N GLU A 170 25.15 -12.04 -29.74
CA GLU A 170 26.30 -12.93 -29.98
C GLU A 170 25.90 -14.41 -29.81
N GLU A 171 26.32 -15.27 -30.73
CA GLU A 171 26.01 -16.70 -30.68
C GLU A 171 26.53 -17.38 -29.39
N GLY A 172 25.66 -18.17 -28.76
CA GLY A 172 25.95 -18.87 -27.52
C GLY A 172 25.88 -18.01 -26.26
N SER A 173 25.25 -16.83 -26.37
CA SER A 173 24.77 -16.06 -25.24
C SER A 173 23.79 -16.89 -24.39
N ARG A 174 23.79 -16.63 -23.07
CA ARG A 174 22.95 -17.37 -22.13
C ARG A 174 22.64 -16.52 -20.91
N VAL A 175 21.40 -16.58 -20.44
CA VAL A 175 20.97 -15.98 -19.17
C VAL A 175 21.29 -16.93 -18.02
N PHE A 176 21.93 -16.40 -16.97
CA PHE A 176 22.35 -17.13 -15.77
C PHE A 176 21.52 -16.79 -14.54
N TYR A 177 20.92 -15.60 -14.51
CA TYR A 177 20.03 -15.16 -13.47
C TYR A 177 18.96 -14.26 -14.07
N PHE A 178 17.70 -14.46 -13.69
CA PHE A 178 16.59 -13.66 -14.15
C PHE A 178 15.53 -13.59 -13.06
N THR A 179 15.07 -12.39 -12.74
CA THR A 179 13.92 -12.17 -11.88
C THR A 179 13.05 -11.05 -12.45
N ALA A 180 11.73 -11.25 -12.38
CA ALA A 180 10.74 -10.26 -12.77
C ALA A 180 10.17 -9.61 -11.51
N ASN A 181 10.35 -8.31 -11.38
CA ASN A 181 10.10 -7.56 -10.14
C ASN A 181 9.02 -6.50 -10.42
N PRO A 182 7.74 -6.76 -10.10
CA PRO A 182 6.62 -5.86 -10.42
C PRO A 182 6.74 -4.47 -9.82
N ASN A 183 7.44 -4.33 -8.68
CA ASN A 183 7.73 -3.04 -8.06
C ASN A 183 9.19 -2.62 -8.21
N GLY A 184 9.91 -3.23 -9.15
CA GLY A 184 11.34 -3.00 -9.34
C GLY A 184 12.15 -3.22 -8.08
N GLU A 185 11.82 -4.29 -7.36
CA GLU A 185 12.63 -4.86 -6.30
C GLU A 185 14.09 -5.05 -6.78
N ALA A 186 15.05 -4.68 -5.96
CA ALA A 186 16.47 -4.89 -6.22
C ALA A 186 17.03 -5.94 -5.27
N GLU A 187 17.38 -7.10 -5.81
CA GLU A 187 17.86 -8.23 -5.02
C GLU A 187 19.37 -8.18 -4.81
N VAL A 188 19.86 -8.85 -3.77
CA VAL A 188 21.28 -9.13 -3.60
C VAL A 188 21.56 -10.55 -4.06
N ILE A 189 22.45 -10.69 -5.05
CA ILE A 189 22.87 -11.99 -5.59
C ILE A 189 24.27 -12.37 -5.11
N ARG A 190 24.45 -13.67 -4.86
CA ARG A 190 25.76 -14.28 -4.59
C ARG A 190 26.26 -15.01 -5.83
N VAL A 191 27.42 -14.59 -6.32
CA VAL A 191 28.05 -15.09 -7.54
C VAL A 191 29.22 -16.00 -7.17
N THR A 192 29.13 -17.27 -7.56
CA THR A 192 30.20 -18.26 -7.39
C THR A 192 30.93 -18.42 -8.71
N LEU A 193 32.24 -18.15 -8.71
CA LEU A 193 33.12 -18.31 -9.86
C LEU A 193 33.65 -19.74 -9.96
N LYS A 194 33.99 -20.17 -11.19
CA LYS A 194 34.72 -21.42 -11.39
C LYS A 194 36.14 -21.31 -10.83
N PRO A 195 36.63 -22.31 -10.06
CA PRO A 195 37.99 -22.31 -9.56
C PRO A 195 39.02 -22.23 -10.68
N LYS A 196 39.97 -21.30 -10.57
CA LYS A 196 41.12 -21.18 -11.45
C LYS A 196 42.37 -20.83 -10.64
N PRO A 197 43.56 -21.33 -11.03
CA PRO A 197 44.81 -20.95 -10.39
C PRO A 197 44.98 -19.42 -10.35
N ARG A 198 45.46 -18.88 -9.23
CA ARG A 198 45.61 -17.43 -8.93
C ARG A 198 44.32 -16.65 -8.62
N LEU A 199 43.17 -17.31 -8.48
CA LEU A 199 41.92 -16.65 -8.10
C LEU A 199 41.76 -16.53 -6.57
N ARG A 200 41.90 -15.31 -6.02
CA ARG A 200 41.80 -15.07 -4.56
C ARG A 200 40.37 -15.01 -3.99
N LYS A 201 39.39 -14.58 -4.80
CA LYS A 201 37.97 -14.50 -4.40
C LYS A 201 37.14 -15.37 -5.32
N LEU A 202 36.62 -16.47 -4.78
CA LEU A 202 35.76 -17.44 -5.47
C LEU A 202 34.29 -17.05 -5.43
N VAL A 203 33.88 -16.39 -4.35
CA VAL A 203 32.49 -15.96 -4.13
C VAL A 203 32.50 -14.46 -3.83
N PHE A 204 31.56 -13.75 -4.42
CA PHE A 204 31.29 -12.36 -4.11
C PHE A 204 29.81 -12.08 -4.27
N GLU A 205 29.36 -10.97 -3.69
CA GLU A 205 27.98 -10.53 -3.73
C GLU A 205 27.85 -9.29 -4.58
N LYS A 206 26.70 -9.15 -5.25
CA LYS A 206 26.37 -7.95 -5.99
C LYS A 206 24.92 -7.57 -5.73
N ASP A 207 24.73 -6.30 -5.38
CA ASP A 207 23.42 -5.71 -5.25
C ASP A 207 22.94 -5.15 -6.60
N PHE A 208 21.68 -5.42 -6.93
CA PHE A 208 20.99 -4.83 -8.07
C PHE A 208 20.61 -3.36 -7.82
N SER A 209 20.56 -2.89 -6.57
CA SER A 209 20.22 -1.50 -6.23
C SER A 209 21.25 -0.52 -6.82
N ASP A 210 22.52 -0.91 -6.84
CA ASP A 210 23.64 -0.19 -7.48
C ASP A 210 23.47 -0.01 -9.00
N ILE A 211 22.61 -0.80 -9.63
CA ILE A 211 22.44 -0.82 -11.09
C ILE A 211 21.25 0.06 -11.45
N ALA A 212 21.51 1.10 -12.24
CA ALA A 212 20.45 1.95 -12.77
C ALA A 212 19.52 1.16 -13.71
N VAL A 213 18.22 1.41 -13.60
CA VAL A 213 17.23 0.91 -14.54
C VAL A 213 17.42 1.63 -15.88
N ARG A 214 17.69 0.88 -16.95
CA ARG A 214 17.87 1.42 -18.31
C ARG A 214 16.86 0.81 -19.27
N GLY A 215 16.80 1.33 -20.50
CA GLY A 215 15.96 0.77 -21.56
C GLY A 215 16.37 -0.65 -21.97
N ARG A 216 15.47 -1.39 -22.60
CA ARG A 216 15.68 -2.80 -23.02
C ARG A 216 16.95 -3.04 -23.87
N GLN A 217 17.30 -2.09 -24.74
CA GLN A 217 18.48 -2.15 -25.63
C GLN A 217 19.80 -1.91 -24.88
N ALA A 218 19.76 -1.52 -23.61
CA ALA A 218 20.97 -1.30 -22.84
C ALA A 218 21.71 -2.61 -22.61
N GLN A 219 23.01 -2.59 -22.88
CA GLN A 219 23.91 -3.71 -22.67
C GLN A 219 24.03 -4.10 -21.18
N GLY A 220 23.89 -3.15 -20.26
CA GLY A 220 24.14 -3.35 -18.83
C GLY A 220 25.60 -3.16 -18.43
N ASN A 221 25.87 -3.34 -17.14
CA ASN A 221 27.20 -3.19 -16.55
C ASN A 221 27.94 -4.52 -16.54
N ILE A 222 29.27 -4.49 -16.59
CA ILE A 222 30.08 -5.72 -16.49
C ILE A 222 30.04 -6.21 -15.04
N LEU A 223 29.51 -7.41 -14.83
CA LEU A 223 29.56 -8.09 -13.53
C LEU A 223 30.93 -8.72 -13.30
N THR A 224 31.39 -9.53 -14.25
CA THR A 224 32.70 -10.17 -14.19
C THR A 224 33.14 -10.69 -15.56
N LYS A 225 34.45 -10.66 -15.82
CA LYS A 225 35.05 -11.31 -17.01
C LYS A 225 35.38 -12.79 -16.76
N LYS A 226 35.29 -13.24 -15.51
CA LYS A 226 35.66 -14.59 -15.09
C LYS A 226 34.51 -15.56 -15.32
N ALA A 227 34.82 -16.84 -15.49
CA ALA A 227 33.80 -17.86 -15.66
C ALA A 227 33.00 -18.04 -14.38
N VAL A 228 31.67 -17.87 -14.47
CA VAL A 228 30.74 -18.10 -13.37
C VAL A 228 30.35 -19.59 -13.35
N HIS A 229 30.27 -20.16 -12.14
CA HIS A 229 29.76 -21.50 -11.90
C HIS A 229 28.24 -21.45 -11.66
N ARG A 230 27.79 -20.65 -10.68
CA ARG A 230 26.37 -20.46 -10.33
C ARG A 230 26.14 -19.07 -9.74
N ILE A 231 24.91 -18.57 -9.90
CA ILE A 231 24.40 -17.38 -9.22
C ILE A 231 23.22 -17.82 -8.35
N THR A 232 23.21 -17.42 -7.09
CA THR A 232 22.12 -17.72 -6.15
C THR A 232 21.58 -16.42 -5.56
N LEU A 233 20.26 -16.32 -5.39
CA LEU A 233 19.64 -15.26 -4.60
C LEU A 233 20.13 -15.35 -3.15
N LYS A 234 20.59 -14.22 -2.58
CA LYS A 234 20.95 -14.12 -1.17
C LYS A 234 19.84 -13.48 -0.37
N GLN A 235 19.34 -12.35 -0.85
CA GLN A 235 18.30 -11.56 -0.16
C GLN A 235 17.38 -10.92 -1.20
N LYS A 236 16.07 -11.07 -1.00
CA LYS A 236 15.07 -10.25 -1.71
C LYS A 236 15.20 -8.83 -1.17
N GLY A 237 15.48 -7.85 -2.03
CA GLY A 237 15.59 -6.46 -1.58
C GLY A 237 14.33 -5.66 -1.90
N GLY A 238 14.27 -4.46 -1.32
CA GLY A 238 13.11 -3.59 -1.39
C GLY A 238 12.89 -2.97 -2.78
N SER A 239 11.71 -2.35 -2.94
CA SER A 239 11.36 -1.59 -4.14
C SER A 239 12.33 -0.41 -4.34
N THR A 240 12.96 -0.33 -5.50
CA THR A 240 13.84 0.80 -5.86
C THR A 240 13.12 1.93 -6.61
N LEU A 241 11.86 1.69 -6.98
CA LEU A 241 10.98 2.76 -7.42
C LEU A 241 10.26 3.30 -6.20
N GLY A 242 10.08 4.62 -6.12
CA GLY A 242 9.27 5.26 -5.09
C GLY A 242 7.87 4.63 -4.98
N GLY A 243 7.19 4.91 -3.87
CA GLY A 243 5.85 4.40 -3.68
C GLY A 243 4.86 4.98 -4.69
N ARG A 244 3.74 4.27 -4.86
CA ARG A 244 2.62 4.72 -5.67
C ARG A 244 1.69 5.54 -4.81
N HIS A 245 1.35 6.72 -5.27
CA HIS A 245 0.24 7.47 -4.68
C HIS A 245 -1.07 6.76 -5.01
N VAL A 246 -1.86 6.44 -3.98
CA VAL A 246 -3.13 5.73 -4.11
C VAL A 246 -4.27 6.65 -3.67
N TRP A 247 -5.37 6.60 -4.42
CA TRP A 247 -6.63 7.25 -4.06
C TRP A 247 -7.77 6.24 -3.98
N PHE A 248 -8.78 6.51 -3.15
CA PHE A 248 -10.00 5.74 -3.04
C PHE A 248 -11.18 6.54 -3.58
N ASP A 249 -11.90 5.95 -4.53
CA ASP A 249 -13.06 6.56 -5.16
C ASP A 249 -14.35 6.03 -4.51
N TRP A 250 -15.09 6.91 -3.84
CA TRP A 250 -16.33 6.59 -3.12
C TRP A 250 -17.51 6.23 -4.04
N ASP A 251 -17.50 6.67 -5.31
CA ASP A 251 -18.61 6.42 -6.23
C ASP A 251 -18.61 4.96 -6.73
N VAL A 252 -17.41 4.44 -7.00
CA VAL A 252 -17.19 3.09 -7.52
C VAL A 252 -16.63 2.10 -6.50
N LEU A 253 -16.28 2.58 -5.30
CA LEU A 253 -15.71 1.78 -4.21
C LEU A 253 -14.46 1.01 -4.67
N ARG A 254 -13.50 1.71 -5.28
CA ARG A 254 -12.25 1.15 -5.80
C ARG A 254 -11.05 2.06 -5.58
N LEU A 255 -9.87 1.44 -5.53
CA LEU A 255 -8.61 2.16 -5.58
C LEU A 255 -8.32 2.65 -7.00
N ASN A 256 -7.63 3.77 -7.10
CA ASN A 256 -7.14 4.32 -8.36
C ASN A 256 -5.81 5.07 -8.19
N TYR A 257 -5.13 5.32 -9.31
CA TYR A 257 -3.91 6.13 -9.38
C TYR A 257 -4.14 7.45 -10.12
N ASP A 258 -5.39 7.74 -10.50
CA ASP A 258 -5.78 8.86 -11.37
C ASP A 258 -6.13 10.13 -10.56
N LYS A 259 -5.81 10.16 -9.27
CA LYS A 259 -6.12 11.27 -8.35
C LYS A 259 -7.61 11.54 -8.16
N ARG A 260 -8.45 10.50 -8.27
CA ARG A 260 -9.90 10.60 -8.06
C ARG A 260 -10.28 10.15 -6.65
N GLY A 261 -11.09 10.94 -5.95
CA GLY A 261 -11.53 10.67 -4.59
C GLY A 261 -10.46 10.99 -3.54
N ASP A 262 -10.48 10.26 -2.42
CA ASP A 262 -9.66 10.56 -1.26
C ASP A 262 -8.25 10.02 -1.40
N TYR A 263 -7.26 10.86 -1.10
CA TYR A 263 -5.87 10.46 -1.11
C TYR A 263 -5.54 9.59 0.11
N LEU A 264 -5.14 8.34 -0.13
CA LEU A 264 -4.81 7.39 0.93
C LEU A 264 -3.36 7.50 1.40
N GLY A 265 -2.46 7.93 0.51
CA GLY A 265 -1.03 8.03 0.77
C GLY A 265 -0.17 7.43 -0.34
N GLU A 266 1.13 7.40 -0.08
CA GLU A 266 2.12 6.73 -0.90
C GLU A 266 2.33 5.29 -0.39
N PHE A 267 2.18 4.30 -1.28
CA PHE A 267 2.25 2.87 -0.99
C PHE A 267 3.44 2.21 -1.67
N SER A 268 4.15 1.36 -0.95
CA SER A 268 5.34 0.67 -1.42
C SER A 268 5.41 -0.74 -0.84
N GLY A 269 5.92 -1.70 -1.63
CA GLY A 269 6.23 -3.06 -1.16
C GLY A 269 5.09 -3.74 -0.41
N GLU A 270 5.22 -3.77 0.92
CA GLU A 270 4.37 -4.48 1.90
C GLU A 270 3.32 -3.56 2.57
N ASP A 271 3.17 -2.31 2.11
CA ASP A 271 2.15 -1.40 2.64
C ASP A 271 0.73 -1.95 2.41
N LEU A 272 -0.09 -1.88 3.46
CA LEU A 272 -1.47 -2.39 3.45
C LEU A 272 -2.49 -1.25 3.46
N VAL A 273 -3.65 -1.52 2.88
CA VAL A 273 -4.85 -0.69 2.97
C VAL A 273 -5.72 -1.24 4.09
N LEU A 274 -6.08 -0.38 5.05
CA LEU A 274 -7.04 -0.68 6.10
C LEU A 274 -8.45 -0.28 5.64
N VAL A 275 -9.37 -1.22 5.76
CA VAL A 275 -10.80 -1.05 5.48
C VAL A 275 -11.58 -1.24 6.77
N ILE A 276 -12.45 -0.30 7.10
CA ILE A 276 -13.36 -0.36 8.24
C ILE A 276 -14.78 -0.24 7.72
N THR A 277 -15.69 -1.08 8.20
CA THR A 277 -17.11 -1.08 7.82
C THR A 277 -17.98 -0.40 8.87
N THR A 278 -19.19 0.00 8.48
CA THR A 278 -20.20 0.58 9.39
C THR A 278 -20.65 -0.38 10.49
N ASN A 279 -20.47 -1.69 10.29
CA ASN A 279 -20.83 -2.71 11.26
C ASN A 279 -19.76 -2.91 12.35
N GLY A 280 -18.70 -2.11 12.32
CA GLY A 280 -17.58 -2.22 13.27
C GLY A 280 -16.70 -3.44 13.02
N GLU A 281 -16.58 -3.82 11.75
CA GLU A 281 -15.64 -4.82 11.29
C GLU A 281 -14.51 -4.14 10.53
N TYR A 282 -13.37 -4.82 10.42
CA TYR A 282 -12.24 -4.33 9.67
C TYR A 282 -11.47 -5.48 9.00
N ARG A 283 -10.71 -5.12 7.97
CA ARG A 283 -9.70 -5.98 7.33
C ARG A 283 -8.59 -5.13 6.73
N THR A 284 -7.47 -5.76 6.46
CA THR A 284 -6.40 -5.19 5.65
C THR A 284 -6.34 -5.89 4.29
N THR A 285 -5.95 -5.16 3.25
CA THR A 285 -5.67 -5.72 1.92
C THR A 285 -4.42 -5.09 1.34
N ASP A 286 -3.94 -5.65 0.23
CA ASP A 286 -3.01 -4.94 -0.64
C ASP A 286 -3.68 -3.70 -1.29
N PHE A 287 -2.90 -2.99 -2.10
CA PHE A 287 -3.32 -1.80 -2.84
C PHE A 287 -3.51 -2.06 -4.34
N ASP A 288 -3.90 -3.29 -4.72
CA ASP A 288 -4.20 -3.64 -6.11
C ASP A 288 -5.51 -2.96 -6.58
N LEU A 289 -5.53 -2.51 -7.84
CA LEU A 289 -6.69 -1.84 -8.45
C LEU A 289 -7.87 -2.79 -8.71
N SER A 290 -7.63 -4.09 -8.68
CA SER A 290 -8.65 -5.13 -8.79
C SER A 290 -9.46 -5.31 -7.51
N ASN A 291 -8.99 -4.76 -6.38
CA ASN A 291 -9.72 -4.82 -5.12
C ASN A 291 -11.06 -4.09 -5.22
N HIS A 292 -12.12 -4.81 -4.87
CA HIS A 292 -13.47 -4.30 -4.76
C HIS A 292 -13.85 -4.19 -3.28
N PHE A 293 -14.37 -3.04 -2.88
CA PHE A 293 -14.76 -2.78 -1.50
C PHE A 293 -16.28 -2.86 -1.34
N GLU A 294 -16.74 -3.24 -0.16
CA GLU A 294 -18.16 -3.39 0.14
C GLU A 294 -18.88 -2.03 0.19
N SER A 295 -20.21 -2.02 0.06
CA SER A 295 -20.99 -0.77 0.10
C SER A 295 -21.13 -0.17 1.50
N ASN A 296 -20.90 -0.96 2.54
CA ASN A 296 -20.96 -0.54 3.95
C ASN A 296 -19.58 -0.09 4.47
N VAL A 297 -18.68 0.33 3.58
CA VAL A 297 -17.37 0.86 3.98
C VAL A 297 -17.56 2.21 4.66
N LEU A 298 -17.02 2.32 5.87
CA LEU A 298 -17.00 3.53 6.67
C LEU A 298 -15.70 4.33 6.47
N ALA A 299 -14.56 3.64 6.37
CA ALA A 299 -13.28 4.29 6.16
C ALA A 299 -12.31 3.38 5.40
N VAL A 300 -11.57 3.98 4.47
CA VAL A 300 -10.42 3.36 3.79
C VAL A 300 -9.19 4.23 4.04
N LYS A 301 -8.12 3.67 4.60
CA LYS A 301 -6.89 4.40 4.94
C LYS A 301 -5.65 3.55 4.67
N LYS A 302 -4.48 4.16 4.54
CA LYS A 302 -3.22 3.42 4.66
C LYS A 302 -3.11 2.84 6.08
N TYR A 303 -2.82 1.55 6.20
CA TYR A 303 -2.64 0.89 7.47
C TYR A 303 -1.40 1.46 8.19
N ASN A 304 -1.55 1.69 9.50
CA ASN A 304 -0.46 2.11 10.37
C ASN A 304 -0.58 1.34 11.69
N PRO A 305 0.41 0.50 12.04
CA PRO A 305 0.36 -0.36 13.23
C PRO A 305 0.34 0.44 14.53
N ASP A 306 0.96 1.62 14.57
CA ASP A 306 1.02 2.46 15.77
C ASP A 306 -0.26 3.29 15.98
N LYS A 307 -1.18 3.26 15.02
CA LYS A 307 -2.40 4.05 15.06
C LYS A 307 -3.37 3.53 16.11
N VAL A 308 -3.57 4.33 17.16
CA VAL A 308 -4.62 4.11 18.15
C VAL A 308 -5.96 4.61 17.62
N TRP A 309 -6.96 3.74 17.71
CA TRP A 309 -8.36 4.02 17.41
C TRP A 309 -9.15 4.11 18.70
N THR A 310 -10.07 5.06 18.75
CA THR A 310 -11.04 5.21 19.84
C THR A 310 -12.42 4.90 19.29
N VAL A 311 -13.13 3.98 19.93
CA VAL A 311 -14.45 3.54 19.51
C VAL A 311 -15.44 3.73 20.65
N VAL A 312 -16.57 4.35 20.35
CA VAL A 312 -17.78 4.34 21.16
C VAL A 312 -18.77 3.41 20.49
N TYR A 313 -19.32 2.47 21.25
CA TYR A 313 -20.33 1.56 20.74
C TYR A 313 -21.34 1.19 21.81
N TYR A 314 -22.54 0.82 21.36
CA TYR A 314 -23.57 0.24 22.20
C TYR A 314 -23.33 -1.27 22.32
N ASN A 315 -23.15 -1.77 23.54
CA ASN A 315 -22.99 -3.20 23.80
C ASN A 315 -24.35 -3.82 24.15
N ALA A 316 -24.87 -4.68 23.27
CA ALA A 316 -26.21 -5.26 23.44
C ALA A 316 -26.32 -6.22 24.63
N ASP A 317 -25.25 -6.94 25.00
CA ASP A 317 -25.26 -7.87 26.13
C ASP A 317 -25.45 -7.15 27.48
N GLN A 318 -24.91 -5.94 27.61
CA GLN A 318 -25.00 -5.14 28.82
C GLN A 318 -26.02 -4.01 28.75
N LYS A 319 -26.49 -3.69 27.55
CA LYS A 319 -27.40 -2.57 27.28
C LYS A 319 -26.86 -1.21 27.71
N TYR A 320 -25.55 -1.00 27.57
CA TYR A 320 -24.88 0.27 27.89
C TYR A 320 -23.87 0.65 26.81
N TYR A 321 -23.53 1.95 26.76
CA TYR A 321 -22.48 2.47 25.89
C TYR A 321 -21.09 2.24 26.51
N TYR A 322 -20.16 1.81 25.68
CA TYR A 322 -18.77 1.55 26.05
C TYR A 322 -17.83 2.37 25.17
N LEU A 323 -16.74 2.83 25.78
CA LEU A 323 -15.61 3.45 25.10
C LEU A 323 -14.42 2.51 25.21
N LYS A 324 -13.74 2.27 24.09
CA LYS A 324 -12.49 1.54 24.07
C LYS A 324 -11.46 2.14 23.13
N ARG A 325 -10.20 1.89 23.46
CA ARG A 325 -9.03 2.33 22.69
C ARG A 325 -8.15 1.14 22.36
N PHE A 326 -7.75 1.01 21.11
CA PHE A 326 -6.97 -0.13 20.63
C PHE A 326 -6.17 0.18 19.37
N GLN A 327 -5.18 -0.65 19.07
CA GLN A 327 -4.53 -0.72 17.77
C GLN A 327 -5.13 -1.88 16.98
N LEU A 328 -5.20 -1.72 15.67
CA LEU A 328 -5.69 -2.75 14.75
C LEU A 328 -4.52 -3.62 14.28
N GLU A 329 -4.72 -4.93 14.26
CA GLU A 329 -3.75 -5.91 13.75
C GLU A 329 -4.07 -6.27 12.30
N PRO A 330 -3.07 -6.49 11.43
CA PRO A 330 -3.32 -6.81 10.03
C PRO A 330 -4.04 -8.17 9.91
N SER A 331 -5.07 -8.23 9.07
CA SER A 331 -5.82 -9.45 8.80
C SER A 331 -6.53 -9.37 7.45
N ASP A 332 -6.35 -10.39 6.61
CA ASP A 332 -7.07 -10.49 5.34
C ASP A 332 -8.55 -10.86 5.54
N ASN A 333 -8.86 -11.51 6.68
CA ASN A 333 -10.21 -11.87 7.07
C ASN A 333 -10.92 -10.69 7.73
N LEU A 334 -12.24 -10.64 7.57
CA LEU A 334 -13.07 -9.69 8.32
C LEU A 334 -13.04 -10.02 9.82
N LEU A 335 -12.68 -9.04 10.64
CA LEU A 335 -12.66 -9.15 12.09
C LEU A 335 -13.54 -8.07 12.71
N SER A 336 -14.38 -8.46 13.66
CA SER A 336 -15.20 -7.52 14.45
C SER A 336 -14.41 -6.95 15.62
N PHE A 337 -14.49 -5.63 15.79
CA PHE A 337 -14.10 -4.96 17.03
C PHE A 337 -15.32 -4.57 17.88
N LEU A 338 -16.54 -5.00 17.60
CA LEU A 338 -17.68 -4.78 18.51
C LEU A 338 -17.93 -5.98 19.43
N GLY A 339 -17.37 -7.15 19.08
CA GLY A 339 -17.64 -8.44 19.71
C GLY A 339 -18.52 -9.31 18.83
N ASP A 340 -19.06 -10.38 19.40
CA ASP A 340 -19.78 -11.42 18.66
C ASP A 340 -21.29 -11.18 18.57
N ASN A 341 -21.84 -10.27 19.40
CA ASN A 341 -23.27 -9.99 19.42
C ASN A 341 -23.66 -9.02 18.27
N PRO A 342 -24.48 -9.45 17.29
CA PRO A 342 -24.85 -8.67 16.12
C PRO A 342 -25.75 -7.46 16.44
N ASP A 343 -26.39 -7.42 17.61
CA ASP A 343 -27.20 -6.29 18.05
C ASP A 343 -26.35 -5.13 18.62
N SER A 344 -25.04 -5.34 18.79
CA SER A 344 -24.12 -4.27 19.19
C SER A 344 -23.90 -3.30 18.03
N LYS A 345 -23.95 -2.00 18.31
CA LYS A 345 -23.93 -0.96 17.27
C LYS A 345 -22.74 -0.03 17.44
N LEU A 346 -21.99 0.16 16.36
CA LEU A 346 -20.98 1.21 16.30
C LEU A 346 -21.68 2.57 16.35
N VAL A 347 -21.25 3.43 17.28
CA VAL A 347 -21.74 4.81 17.39
C VAL A 347 -20.73 5.77 16.80
N LEU A 348 -19.47 5.62 17.20
CA LEU A 348 -18.39 6.51 16.77
C LEU A 348 -17.06 5.78 16.69
N ILE A 349 -16.27 6.09 15.67
CA ILE A 349 -14.87 5.67 15.58
C ILE A 349 -14.00 6.87 15.22
N SER A 350 -12.94 7.06 15.98
CA SER A 350 -11.99 8.15 15.80
C SER A 350 -10.56 7.64 15.73
N GLY A 351 -9.80 8.23 14.80
CA GLY A 351 -8.35 8.09 14.74
C GLY A 351 -7.61 9.34 15.25
N LYS A 352 -8.25 10.26 15.97
CA LYS A 352 -7.56 11.44 16.53
C LYS A 352 -6.63 11.02 17.68
N THR A 353 -5.54 11.76 17.89
CA THR A 353 -4.54 11.44 18.94
C THR A 353 -5.10 11.67 20.35
N TYR A 354 -5.89 12.74 20.52
CA TYR A 354 -6.56 13.09 21.78
C TYR A 354 -8.07 13.26 21.52
N PRO A 355 -8.82 12.17 21.31
CA PRO A 355 -10.24 12.26 21.04
C PRO A 355 -11.00 12.63 22.30
N ARG A 356 -11.85 13.64 22.20
CA ARG A 356 -12.79 14.04 23.26
C ARG A 356 -14.19 13.70 22.80
N ILE A 357 -14.96 13.10 23.70
CA ILE A 357 -16.30 12.60 23.41
C ILE A 357 -17.28 13.28 24.37
N GLU A 358 -18.31 13.88 23.82
CA GLU A 358 -19.44 14.44 24.57
C GLU A 358 -20.58 13.42 24.56
N VAL A 359 -21.17 13.16 25.72
CA VAL A 359 -22.34 12.30 25.87
C VAL A 359 -23.50 13.17 26.36
N VAL A 360 -24.50 13.36 25.51
CA VAL A 360 -25.74 14.10 25.81
C VAL A 360 -26.78 13.10 26.33
N PHE A 361 -27.31 13.37 27.52
CA PHE A 361 -28.30 12.50 28.16
C PHE A 361 -29.71 12.76 27.64
N GLY A 362 -30.53 11.71 27.59
CA GLY A 362 -31.90 11.73 27.07
C GLY A 362 -32.93 11.20 28.06
N GLY A 363 -34.20 11.23 27.66
CA GLY A 363 -35.30 10.61 28.41
C GLY A 363 -35.46 11.17 29.82
N GLU A 364 -35.47 10.29 30.83
CA GLU A 364 -35.57 10.68 32.24
C GLU A 364 -34.34 11.44 32.75
N ASP A 365 -33.19 11.26 32.08
CA ASP A 365 -31.92 11.86 32.43
C ASP A 365 -31.61 13.15 31.63
N ALA A 366 -32.53 13.61 30.76
CA ALA A 366 -32.30 14.76 29.87
C ALA A 366 -32.01 16.10 30.58
N SER A 367 -32.33 16.21 31.87
CA SER A 367 -32.02 17.39 32.68
C SER A 367 -30.56 17.48 33.15
N LYS A 368 -29.76 16.43 32.91
CA LYS A 368 -28.36 16.37 33.33
C LYS A 368 -27.44 17.09 32.35
N GLU A 369 -26.38 17.67 32.89
CA GLU A 369 -25.30 18.25 32.08
C GLU A 369 -24.61 17.15 31.26
N ALA A 370 -24.20 17.50 30.03
CA ALA A 370 -23.49 16.58 29.15
C ALA A 370 -22.18 16.12 29.78
N LEU A 371 -21.83 14.86 29.55
CA LEU A 371 -20.59 14.29 30.05
C LEU A 371 -19.50 14.40 28.99
N ASP A 372 -18.49 15.22 29.29
CA ASP A 372 -17.28 15.34 28.48
C ASP A 372 -16.22 14.34 28.93
N VAL A 373 -15.76 13.51 27.99
CA VAL A 373 -14.79 12.43 28.23
C VAL A 373 -13.55 12.65 27.38
N ASP A 374 -12.41 12.92 28.03
CA ASP A 374 -11.10 12.73 27.39
C ASP A 374 -10.81 11.22 27.33
N ALA A 375 -10.81 10.67 26.12
CA ALA A 375 -10.66 9.24 25.93
C ALA A 375 -9.29 8.71 26.39
N ASP A 376 -8.23 9.54 26.33
CA ASP A 376 -6.88 9.13 26.71
C ASP A 376 -6.75 8.93 28.22
N GLU A 377 -7.36 9.83 28.99
CA GLU A 377 -7.41 9.78 30.45
C GLU A 377 -8.45 8.75 30.94
N PHE A 378 -9.54 8.55 30.17
CA PHE A 378 -10.62 7.65 30.55
C PHE A 378 -10.26 6.17 30.48
N ILE A 379 -9.51 5.75 29.44
CA ILE A 379 -9.08 4.36 29.24
C ILE A 379 -7.73 4.27 28.52
N GLY A 380 -6.85 3.39 29.00
CA GLY A 380 -5.62 3.03 28.29
C GLY A 380 -5.88 2.18 27.04
N VAL A 381 -4.86 2.08 26.17
CA VAL A 381 -4.91 1.22 24.98
C VAL A 381 -4.98 -0.25 25.40
N LYS A 382 -5.95 -0.99 24.84
CA LYS A 382 -6.17 -2.42 25.03
C LYS A 382 -6.16 -3.13 23.66
N GLY A 383 -6.36 -4.44 23.64
CA GLY A 383 -6.57 -5.19 22.40
C GLY A 383 -7.92 -4.87 21.76
N PHE A 384 -8.01 -4.98 20.43
CA PHE A 384 -9.24 -4.65 19.69
C PHE A 384 -10.45 -5.50 20.08
N LYS A 385 -10.24 -6.73 20.61
CA LYS A 385 -11.31 -7.59 21.14
C LYS A 385 -11.77 -7.23 22.55
N ALA A 386 -11.06 -6.35 23.26
CA ALA A 386 -11.46 -5.95 24.60
C ALA A 386 -12.77 -5.16 24.55
N LYS A 387 -13.59 -5.31 25.59
CA LYS A 387 -14.89 -4.62 25.72
C LYS A 387 -14.75 -3.12 25.99
N GLY A 388 -13.67 -2.71 26.66
CA GLY A 388 -13.45 -1.33 27.08
C GLY A 388 -14.11 -0.99 28.42
N LYS A 389 -14.38 0.29 28.63
CA LYS A 389 -14.94 0.84 29.86
C LYS A 389 -16.31 1.46 29.57
N ARG A 390 -17.28 1.17 30.43
CA ARG A 390 -18.64 1.71 30.32
C ARG A 390 -18.60 3.23 30.46
N LEU A 391 -19.23 3.94 29.54
CA LEU A 391 -19.30 5.41 29.55
C LEU A 391 -20.25 5.91 30.64
N THR A 392 -21.47 5.38 30.65
CA THR A 392 -22.54 5.82 31.54
C THR A 392 -23.54 4.69 31.76
N THR A 393 -24.33 4.82 32.83
CA THR A 393 -25.53 4.00 33.09
C THR A 393 -26.82 4.73 32.79
N TYR A 394 -26.75 6.03 32.50
CA TYR A 394 -27.89 6.89 32.18
C TYR A 394 -28.34 6.72 30.74
N GLU A 395 -29.56 7.15 30.45
CA GLU A 395 -30.09 7.16 29.10
C GLU A 395 -29.38 8.22 28.24
N VAL A 396 -28.95 7.84 27.04
CA VAL A 396 -28.15 8.68 26.14
C VAL A 396 -28.98 9.03 24.91
N GLU A 397 -29.06 10.33 24.61
CA GLU A 397 -29.70 10.84 23.40
C GLU A 397 -28.70 10.90 22.23
N GLU A 398 -27.53 11.49 22.46
CA GLU A 398 -26.52 11.72 21.42
C GLU A 398 -25.10 11.55 21.96
N ILE A 399 -24.18 11.11 21.10
CA ILE A 399 -22.75 11.04 21.40
C ILE A 399 -21.98 11.73 20.28
N ASN A 400 -21.26 12.80 20.64
CA ASN A 400 -20.54 13.65 19.70
C ASN A 400 -19.02 13.52 19.88
N GLU A 401 -18.27 13.63 18.78
CA GLU A 401 -16.82 13.85 18.87
C GLU A 401 -16.52 15.35 18.90
N LEU A 402 -15.91 15.81 20.00
CA LEU A 402 -15.45 17.17 20.17
C LEU A 402 -14.04 17.36 19.58
N GLU A 403 -13.65 18.61 19.36
CA GLU A 403 -12.27 18.93 18.99
C GLU A 403 -11.31 18.66 20.15
N PRO A 404 -10.11 18.11 19.87
CA PRO A 404 -9.06 17.95 20.87
C PRO A 404 -8.64 19.29 21.48
N ILE A 405 -8.51 19.34 22.81
CA ILE A 405 -8.00 20.53 23.51
C ILE A 405 -6.47 20.65 23.36
N ARG A 406 -5.77 19.50 23.30
CA ARG A 406 -4.30 19.43 23.19
C ARG A 406 -3.90 19.27 21.73
N SER A 407 -3.00 20.12 21.24
CA SER A 407 -2.37 19.97 19.93
C SER A 407 -1.06 19.17 20.05
N LYS A 408 -0.66 18.43 19.00
CA LYS A 408 0.55 17.58 19.02
C LYS A 408 1.85 18.33 19.38
N SER A 409 1.89 19.66 19.26
CA SER A 409 3.09 20.47 19.50
C SER A 409 3.46 20.68 20.97
N GLU A 410 2.59 20.37 21.93
CA GLU A 410 2.80 20.76 23.34
C GLU A 410 3.66 19.77 24.16
N LYS A 411 4.02 18.59 23.61
CA LYS A 411 4.80 17.59 24.36
C LYS A 411 6.30 17.52 24.02
N GLU A 412 6.80 18.27 23.05
CA GLU A 412 8.24 18.26 22.71
C GLU A 412 9.08 19.35 23.41
N THR A 413 8.47 20.32 24.10
CA THR A 413 9.21 21.44 24.75
C THR A 413 9.12 21.50 26.28
N GLY A 414 8.58 20.47 26.94
CA GLY A 414 8.25 20.55 28.37
C GLY A 414 9.02 19.60 29.28
N LYS A 415 10.35 19.46 29.13
CA LYS A 415 11.24 18.94 30.20
C LYS A 415 12.64 19.51 30.06
N ASN A 416 12.85 20.72 30.58
CA ASN A 416 14.01 21.10 31.39
C ASN A 416 13.78 22.52 31.92
N GLU A 417 14.25 22.75 33.16
CA GLU A 417 14.12 23.96 34.00
C GLU A 417 12.81 23.95 34.82
N ASP A 418 12.81 23.89 36.16
CA ASP A 418 13.68 24.59 37.12
C ASP A 418 14.10 23.76 38.34
N SER A 419 15.31 24.02 38.84
CA SER A 419 15.54 24.33 40.27
C SER A 419 16.80 25.20 40.43
N GLU A 420 16.52 26.50 40.54
CA GLU A 420 17.15 27.56 41.33
C GLU A 420 18.67 27.55 41.63
N SER A 421 19.31 28.56 41.04
CA SER A 421 20.28 29.51 41.59
C SER A 421 20.83 29.31 43.01
N ASP A 422 22.17 29.35 43.11
CA ASP A 422 22.85 30.13 44.15
C ASP A 422 24.15 30.77 43.63
N LYS A 423 24.54 31.86 44.28
CA LYS A 423 25.40 32.96 43.84
C LYS A 423 26.92 32.70 43.81
N ILE A 424 27.56 33.37 42.84
CA ILE A 424 28.83 34.15 42.84
C ILE A 424 30.05 33.55 43.59
N GLU A 425 31.15 33.30 42.85
CA GLU A 425 32.45 33.96 43.05
C GLU A 425 33.39 33.77 41.85
N ASP A 426 33.93 34.89 41.36
CA ASP A 426 35.04 35.00 40.41
C ASP A 426 36.32 34.43 41.04
N THR A 427 37.13 33.71 40.26
CA THR A 427 38.58 33.98 40.16
C THR A 427 39.20 33.23 38.98
N ASN A 428 39.98 33.98 38.20
CA ASN A 428 40.93 33.51 37.21
C ASN A 428 41.96 32.55 37.82
N ASP A 429 42.43 31.54 37.07
CA ASP A 429 43.83 31.54 36.61
C ASP A 429 44.09 30.47 35.52
N ASP A 430 44.99 30.84 34.62
CA ASP A 430 45.64 30.05 33.59
C ASP A 430 46.43 28.87 34.17
N SER A 431 46.52 27.77 33.43
CA SER A 431 47.81 27.28 32.89
C SER A 431 47.73 25.89 32.25
N LYS A 432 48.29 25.84 31.04
CA LYS A 432 48.78 24.64 30.35
C LYS A 432 49.90 23.99 31.18
N SER A 433 49.99 22.66 31.17
CA SER A 433 51.08 21.92 30.48
C SER A 433 51.20 20.45 30.91
N ASP A 434 51.19 19.58 29.90
CA ASP A 434 52.14 18.47 29.64
C ASP A 434 52.50 17.38 30.69
N LYS A 435 52.21 16.14 30.24
CA LYS A 435 53.10 14.95 30.12
C LYS A 435 53.56 14.13 31.33
N LYS A 436 53.25 12.82 31.19
CA LYS A 436 54.09 11.59 31.41
C LYS A 436 54.50 11.32 32.88
N THR A 437 54.52 10.10 33.44
CA THR A 437 54.75 8.74 32.92
C THR A 437 54.51 7.72 34.06
N ALA A 438 54.13 6.47 33.72
CA ALA A 438 54.41 5.19 34.41
C ALA A 438 53.91 5.00 35.87
N ASP A 439 53.47 3.83 36.36
CA ASP A 439 53.72 2.45 35.94
C ASP A 439 52.68 1.48 36.55
N ALA A 440 52.54 0.33 35.89
CA ALA A 440 52.07 -1.02 36.29
C ALA A 440 51.01 -1.26 37.39
N ASN A 441 49.95 -1.99 37.03
CA ASN A 441 49.75 -3.38 37.46
C ASN A 441 48.73 -4.14 36.57
N GLU A 442 49.03 -5.42 36.33
CA GLU A 442 48.31 -6.47 35.58
C GLU A 442 46.89 -6.72 36.18
N GLU A 443 45.87 -7.31 35.53
CA GLU A 443 45.81 -8.65 34.92
C GLU A 443 44.46 -8.92 34.19
N ALA A 444 44.46 -9.80 33.16
CA ALA A 444 43.34 -10.58 32.54
C ALA A 444 42.17 -9.82 31.83
N SER A 445 41.68 -10.16 30.63
CA SER A 445 41.55 -11.44 29.91
C SER A 445 41.20 -11.26 28.41
N ASN A 446 41.35 -12.35 27.64
CA ASN A 446 41.64 -12.46 26.20
C ASN A 446 40.51 -12.23 25.18
N LYS A 447 40.96 -11.83 23.97
CA LYS A 447 40.30 -11.95 22.65
C LYS A 447 40.46 -13.37 22.08
N ASN A 448 39.47 -13.84 21.32
CA ASN A 448 39.63 -14.93 20.33
C ASN A 448 39.13 -14.47 18.95
N GLU A 449 40.07 -14.29 18.01
CA GLU A 449 39.82 -14.26 16.57
C GLU A 449 40.34 -15.58 15.98
N GLU A 450 39.44 -16.43 15.47
CA GLU A 450 39.82 -17.67 14.81
C GLU A 450 40.24 -17.44 13.35
N LYS A 451 41.48 -17.81 13.03
CA LYS A 451 41.99 -17.93 11.66
C LYS A 451 41.57 -19.27 11.06
N ILE A 452 40.82 -19.24 9.97
CA ILE A 452 40.37 -20.44 9.24
C ILE A 452 41.53 -21.01 8.40
N ASN A 453 41.83 -22.30 8.57
CA ASN A 453 42.94 -23.01 7.95
C ASN A 453 42.54 -23.61 6.57
N PRO A 454 43.18 -23.21 5.45
CA PRO A 454 42.75 -23.54 4.08
C PRO A 454 42.92 -25.01 3.66
N LYS A 455 43.58 -25.86 4.47
CA LYS A 455 43.70 -27.31 4.18
C LYS A 455 42.40 -28.09 4.46
N LYS A 456 41.67 -27.77 5.53
CA LYS A 456 40.43 -28.46 5.91
C LYS A 456 39.31 -28.33 4.85
N LEU A 457 39.32 -27.27 4.04
CA LEU A 457 38.31 -27.05 3.00
C LEU A 457 38.57 -27.84 1.70
N ILE A 458 39.78 -28.37 1.52
CA ILE A 458 40.17 -29.15 0.35
C ILE A 458 39.79 -30.63 0.56
N ASP A 459 39.95 -31.13 1.78
CA ASP A 459 39.65 -32.53 2.13
C ASP A 459 38.14 -32.84 2.11
N ASP A 460 37.29 -31.86 2.45
CA ASP A 460 35.83 -31.96 2.32
C ASP A 460 35.32 -32.03 0.87
N ILE A 461 36.15 -31.64 -0.11
CA ILE A 461 35.76 -31.57 -1.53
C ILE A 461 36.21 -32.81 -2.31
N THR A 462 37.29 -33.48 -1.91
CA THR A 462 37.89 -34.59 -2.67
C THR A 462 37.56 -35.98 -2.14
N GLY A 463 36.97 -36.10 -0.94
CA GLY A 463 36.52 -37.39 -0.40
C GLY A 463 37.66 -38.40 -0.13
N GLN A 464 38.90 -37.93 -0.01
CA GLN A 464 40.02 -38.77 0.39
C GLN A 464 40.22 -38.66 1.91
N MET A 465 39.99 -39.75 2.64
CA MET A 465 40.40 -39.86 4.04
C MET A 465 41.93 -39.89 4.11
N SER A 466 42.56 -38.95 4.81
CA SER A 466 43.94 -39.12 5.27
C SER A 466 43.93 -39.93 6.56
N LEU A 467 44.50 -41.13 6.51
CA LEU A 467 45.01 -41.80 7.71
C LEU A 467 46.26 -41.02 8.18
N PHE A 468 46.38 -40.90 9.50
CA PHE A 468 47.49 -40.33 10.29
C PHE A 468 47.33 -38.84 10.67
N ASP A 469 47.15 -38.65 11.98
CA ASP A 469 47.24 -37.39 12.70
C ASP A 469 48.69 -37.15 13.14
N ASP A 470 49.20 -35.94 12.91
CA ASP A 470 50.25 -35.29 13.69
C ASP A 470 49.87 -33.82 13.91
#